data_AF-Q5YSP1-F1
#
_entry.id   AF-Q5YSP1-F1
#
_cell.length_a   1.000
_cell.length_b   1.000
_cell.length_c   1.000
_cell.angle_alpha   90.00
_cell.angle_beta   90.00
_cell.angle_gamma   90.00
#
_symmetry.space_group_name_H-M   'P 1'
#
loop_
_entity.id
_entity.type
_entity.pdbx_description
1 polymer ?
#
loop_
_entity_poly.entity_id
_entity_poly.type
_entity_poly.pdbx_seq_one_letter_code
_entity_poly.pdbx_strand_id
1 'polypeptide(L)'
;MYKSLGVPFVGWLSVSSTYEPPRWAVETGRGRTRGWECHVTLYRWTVSWHGRGQPYWKLVGFERKPSVDWMLDEFDASFNALAIASIRYHLDYSVLDRERFRESFEDLIARLSEPRPRFTEEEMAVLEPPGWKFEDEFIPQPDGSFRMKPRVGEERAIYDAQQAREDAWHERIQQARHDFIDILPHLWS
;
A
#
# COMPACT_ATOMS: atom_id res chain seq x y z
N MET A 1 10.73 -27.41 -10.86
CA MET A 1 11.52 -27.33 -12.12
C MET A 1 10.77 -26.44 -13.10
N TYR A 2 11.44 -25.44 -13.67
CA TYR A 2 10.86 -24.50 -14.62
C TYR A 2 11.59 -24.61 -15.96
N LYS A 3 10.86 -24.87 -17.05
CA LYS A 3 11.42 -24.86 -18.41
C LYS A 3 10.52 -24.00 -19.30
N SER A 4 11.11 -23.09 -20.06
CA SER A 4 10.39 -22.23 -21.01
C SER A 4 10.94 -22.39 -22.41
N LEU A 5 10.05 -22.47 -23.41
CA LEU A 5 10.39 -22.52 -24.83
C LEU A 5 9.65 -21.40 -25.57
N GLY A 6 10.38 -20.62 -26.38
CA GLY A 6 9.77 -19.65 -27.28
C GLY A 6 9.04 -20.34 -28.42
N VAL A 7 7.78 -19.97 -28.66
CA VAL A 7 6.98 -20.48 -29.78
C VAL A 7 6.80 -19.34 -30.78
N PRO A 8 7.35 -19.45 -32.00
CA PRO A 8 7.16 -18.44 -33.04
C PRO A 8 5.67 -18.09 -33.21
N PHE A 9 5.38 -16.81 -33.43
CA PHE A 9 4.03 -16.25 -33.67
C PHE A 9 3.00 -16.33 -32.52
N VAL A 10 3.23 -17.14 -31.48
CA VAL A 10 2.25 -17.34 -30.39
C VAL A 10 2.75 -16.77 -29.05
N GLY A 11 4.06 -16.76 -28.79
CA GLY A 11 4.66 -16.23 -27.57
C GLY A 11 5.64 -17.22 -26.94
N TRP A 12 5.38 -17.69 -25.71
CA TRP A 12 6.20 -18.75 -25.09
C TRP A 12 5.35 -19.75 -24.30
N LEU A 13 5.88 -20.97 -24.20
CA LEU A 13 5.33 -22.07 -23.41
C LEU A 13 6.20 -22.25 -22.17
N SER A 14 5.61 -22.30 -20.99
CA SER A 14 6.31 -22.67 -19.75
C SER A 14 5.72 -23.93 -19.14
N VAL A 15 6.59 -24.81 -18.66
CA VAL A 15 6.22 -25.98 -17.86
C VAL A 15 6.75 -25.78 -16.45
N SER A 16 5.85 -25.82 -15.47
CA SER A 16 6.14 -25.67 -14.06
C SER A 16 5.67 -26.89 -13.27
N SER A 17 6.39 -27.23 -12.20
CA SER A 17 5.96 -28.22 -11.21
C SER A 17 5.13 -27.59 -10.08
N THR A 18 4.94 -26.28 -10.09
CA THR A 18 4.10 -25.55 -9.13
C THR A 18 2.66 -25.60 -9.61
N TYR A 19 1.74 -25.99 -8.73
CA TYR A 19 0.30 -25.99 -9.03
C TYR A 19 -0.17 -24.55 -9.24
N GLU A 20 -0.70 -24.26 -10.42
CA GLU A 20 -1.49 -23.06 -10.69
C GLU A 20 -2.90 -23.51 -11.08
N PRO A 21 -3.96 -22.80 -10.67
CA PRO A 21 -5.31 -23.15 -11.08
C PRO A 21 -5.48 -22.98 -12.60
N PRO A 22 -6.24 -23.84 -13.28
CA PRO A 22 -6.56 -23.66 -14.70
C PRO A 22 -7.25 -22.31 -14.89
N ARG A 23 -6.68 -21.47 -15.76
CA ARG A 23 -7.23 -20.14 -16.02
C ARG A 23 -6.96 -19.71 -17.45
N TRP A 24 -7.94 -19.04 -18.03
CA TRP A 24 -7.77 -18.27 -19.25
C TRP A 24 -7.91 -16.80 -18.87
N ALA A 25 -6.85 -16.03 -19.02
CA ALA A 25 -6.88 -14.61 -18.73
C ALA A 25 -6.40 -13.82 -19.95
N VAL A 26 -7.07 -12.70 -20.20
CA VAL A 26 -6.65 -11.71 -21.18
C VAL A 26 -6.15 -10.52 -20.39
N GLU A 27 -4.87 -10.20 -20.50
CA GLU A 27 -4.29 -9.02 -19.87
C GLU A 27 -4.67 -7.80 -20.72
N THR A 28 -5.56 -6.96 -20.18
CA THR A 28 -6.13 -5.77 -20.84
C THR A 28 -5.20 -4.54 -20.82
N GLY A 29 -3.90 -4.76 -20.61
CA GLY A 29 -2.88 -3.72 -20.60
C GLY A 29 -2.73 -2.95 -21.92
N ARG A 30 -1.99 -1.84 -21.90
CA ARG A 30 -1.65 -1.03 -23.10
C ARG A 30 -0.25 -1.41 -23.62
N GLY A 31 -0.10 -1.51 -24.94
CA GLY A 31 1.19 -1.72 -25.58
C GLY A 31 1.83 -3.07 -25.23
N ARG A 32 3.04 -3.07 -24.66
CA ARG A 32 3.83 -4.28 -24.35
C ARG A 32 3.26 -5.14 -23.22
N THR A 33 2.28 -4.64 -22.46
CA THR A 33 1.58 -5.38 -21.39
C THR A 33 0.25 -6.00 -21.84
N ARG A 34 -0.14 -5.82 -23.12
CA ARG A 34 -1.33 -6.48 -23.67
C ARG A 34 -1.00 -7.91 -24.05
N GLY A 35 -1.61 -8.88 -23.37
CA GLY A 35 -1.28 -10.29 -23.51
C GLY A 35 -2.47 -11.20 -23.26
N TRP A 36 -2.25 -12.49 -23.42
CA TRP A 36 -3.16 -13.52 -22.95
C TRP A 36 -2.33 -14.61 -22.29
N GLU A 37 -2.90 -15.26 -21.29
CA GLU A 37 -2.31 -16.40 -20.61
C GLU A 37 -3.34 -17.52 -20.49
N CYS A 38 -2.91 -18.73 -20.79
CA CYS A 38 -3.72 -19.93 -20.62
C CYS A 38 -2.93 -20.93 -19.79
N HIS A 39 -3.49 -21.34 -18.66
CA HIS A 39 -2.92 -22.34 -17.77
C HIS A 39 -3.77 -23.59 -17.85
N VAL A 40 -3.12 -24.71 -18.14
CA VAL A 40 -3.72 -26.04 -18.06
C VAL A 40 -2.89 -26.87 -17.10
N THR A 41 -3.55 -27.35 -16.05
CA THR A 41 -2.88 -28.09 -14.99
C THR A 41 -3.18 -29.57 -15.15
N LEU A 42 -2.15 -30.32 -15.51
CA LEU A 42 -2.19 -31.76 -15.74
C LEU A 42 -1.44 -32.45 -14.60
N TYR A 43 -2.20 -32.95 -13.62
CA TYR A 43 -1.67 -33.63 -12.44
C TYR A 43 -0.68 -32.76 -11.66
N ARG A 44 0.62 -33.10 -11.68
CA ARG A 44 1.70 -32.35 -10.98
C ARG A 44 2.37 -31.27 -11.84
N TRP A 45 1.91 -31.07 -13.07
CA TRP A 45 2.53 -30.17 -14.02
C TRP A 45 1.54 -29.11 -14.48
N THR A 46 1.97 -27.86 -14.44
CA THR A 46 1.24 -26.74 -15.03
C THR A 46 1.90 -26.41 -16.36
N VAL A 47 1.10 -26.46 -17.42
CA VAL A 47 1.47 -25.98 -18.76
C VAL A 47 0.84 -24.62 -18.94
N SER A 48 1.67 -23.60 -19.15
CA SER A 48 1.20 -22.23 -19.35
C SER A 48 1.61 -21.72 -20.72
N TRP A 49 0.63 -21.32 -21.52
CA TRP A 49 0.85 -20.56 -22.75
C TRP A 49 0.72 -19.08 -22.47
N HIS A 50 1.70 -18.32 -22.94
CA HIS A 50 1.74 -16.88 -22.80
C HIS A 50 1.80 -16.25 -24.18
N GLY A 51 0.98 -15.23 -24.40
CA GLY A 51 1.08 -14.32 -25.52
C GLY A 51 2.38 -13.50 -25.49
N ARG A 52 2.59 -12.64 -26.49
CA ARG A 52 3.81 -11.80 -26.58
C ARG A 52 3.88 -10.67 -25.54
N GLY A 53 2.75 -10.34 -24.90
CA GLY A 53 2.70 -9.36 -23.82
C GLY A 53 3.41 -9.88 -22.57
N GLN A 54 4.18 -9.03 -21.91
CA GLN A 54 4.83 -9.34 -20.65
C GLN A 54 4.13 -8.54 -19.54
N PRO A 55 3.84 -9.15 -18.38
CA PRO A 55 3.27 -8.41 -17.27
C PRO A 55 4.27 -7.35 -16.78
N TYR A 56 3.74 -6.21 -16.32
CA TYR A 56 4.54 -5.02 -16.01
C TYR A 56 5.75 -5.30 -15.12
N TRP A 57 5.57 -6.06 -14.03
CA TRP A 57 6.62 -6.42 -13.07
C TRP A 57 7.83 -7.12 -13.73
N LYS A 58 7.61 -7.90 -14.78
CA LYS A 58 8.68 -8.61 -15.49
C LYS A 58 9.44 -7.69 -16.46
N LEU A 59 8.76 -6.69 -17.03
CA LEU A 59 9.39 -5.67 -17.87
C LEU A 59 10.30 -4.73 -17.07
N VAL A 60 9.96 -4.47 -15.81
CA VAL A 60 10.75 -3.61 -14.92
C VAL A 60 11.82 -4.38 -14.12
N GLY A 61 11.98 -5.68 -14.38
CA GLY A 61 13.08 -6.48 -13.82
C GLY A 61 12.86 -7.03 -12.41
N PHE A 62 11.62 -7.11 -11.92
CA PHE A 62 11.34 -7.80 -10.66
C PHE A 62 11.39 -9.32 -10.84
N GLU A 63 12.17 -10.01 -10.00
CA GLU A 63 12.37 -11.46 -10.09
C GLU A 63 11.13 -12.27 -9.69
N ARG A 64 10.20 -11.67 -8.93
CA ARG A 64 8.94 -12.29 -8.51
C ARG A 64 7.79 -11.31 -8.66
N LYS A 65 6.61 -11.83 -8.99
CA LYS A 65 5.35 -11.06 -8.99
C LYS A 65 5.15 -10.49 -7.58
N PRO A 66 5.19 -9.16 -7.39
CA PRO A 66 4.90 -8.58 -6.09
C PRO A 66 3.45 -8.91 -5.74
N SER A 67 3.15 -9.19 -4.46
CA SER A 67 1.75 -9.20 -4.04
C SER A 67 1.21 -7.79 -4.22
N VAL A 68 -0.03 -7.69 -4.71
CA VAL A 68 -0.73 -6.40 -4.82
C VAL A 68 -0.78 -5.75 -3.44
N ASP A 69 -1.00 -6.55 -2.40
CA ASP A 69 -1.01 -6.12 -1.00
C ASP A 69 0.31 -5.46 -0.57
N TRP A 70 1.48 -6.02 -0.90
CA TRP A 70 2.77 -5.40 -0.54
C TRP A 70 3.01 -4.08 -1.28
N MET A 71 2.63 -4.01 -2.56
CA MET A 71 2.73 -2.76 -3.32
C MET A 71 1.78 -1.70 -2.78
N LEU A 72 0.59 -2.09 -2.35
CA LEU A 72 -0.38 -1.19 -1.73
C LEU A 72 0.08 -0.73 -0.34
N ASP A 73 0.62 -1.63 0.48
CA ASP A 73 1.13 -1.33 1.83
C ASP A 73 2.32 -0.34 1.78
N GLU A 74 3.26 -0.53 0.85
CA GLU A 74 4.40 0.39 0.70
C GLU A 74 4.04 1.72 0.05
N PHE A 75 3.09 1.71 -0.89
CA PHE A 75 2.52 2.96 -1.37
C PHE A 75 1.82 3.68 -0.21
N ASP A 76 1.07 3.00 0.64
CA ASP A 76 0.28 3.66 1.69
C ASP A 76 1.14 4.41 2.72
N ALA A 77 2.28 3.85 3.11
CA ALA A 77 3.21 4.47 4.06
C ALA A 77 4.00 5.66 3.45
N SER A 78 4.32 5.61 2.15
CA SER A 78 5.18 6.58 1.47
C SER A 78 4.45 7.57 0.55
N PHE A 79 3.14 7.36 0.31
CA PHE A 79 2.34 8.14 -0.64
C PHE A 79 2.36 9.64 -0.34
N ASN A 80 2.12 10.02 0.91
CA ASN A 80 2.07 11.44 1.28
C ASN A 80 3.43 12.12 1.03
N ALA A 81 4.53 11.43 1.36
CA ALA A 81 5.87 11.95 1.12
C ALA A 81 6.16 12.13 -0.38
N LEU A 82 5.77 11.16 -1.21
CA LEU A 82 5.87 11.25 -2.67
C LEU A 82 5.02 12.40 -3.22
N ALA A 83 3.76 12.52 -2.77
CA ALA A 83 2.83 13.55 -3.20
C ALA A 83 3.35 14.95 -2.86
N ILE A 84 3.80 15.16 -1.62
CA ILE A 84 4.41 16.42 -1.17
C ILE A 84 5.65 16.75 -1.99
N ALA A 85 6.55 15.79 -2.21
CA ALA A 85 7.75 15.99 -3.00
C ALA A 85 7.42 16.36 -4.46
N SER A 86 6.42 15.70 -5.05
CA SER A 86 5.93 16.01 -6.40
C SER A 86 5.38 17.43 -6.48
N ILE A 87 4.54 17.85 -5.53
CA ILE A 87 3.97 19.20 -5.50
C ILE A 87 5.08 20.25 -5.37
N ARG A 88 6.02 20.07 -4.42
CA ARG A 88 7.16 20.99 -4.22
C ARG A 88 8.03 21.11 -5.47
N TYR A 89 8.31 19.99 -6.15
CA TYR A 89 9.03 20.03 -7.41
C TYR A 89 8.34 20.92 -8.44
N HIS A 90 7.02 20.82 -8.57
CA HIS A 90 6.28 21.62 -9.56
C HIS A 90 6.09 23.08 -9.18
N LEU A 91 6.16 23.44 -7.89
CA LEU A 91 6.16 24.83 -7.44
C LEU A 91 7.51 25.52 -7.67
N ASP A 92 8.60 24.83 -7.33
CA ASP A 92 9.90 25.50 -7.15
C ASP A 92 10.90 25.20 -8.27
N TYR A 93 10.73 24.10 -9.02
CA TYR A 93 11.74 23.60 -9.96
C TYR A 93 11.21 23.27 -11.36
N SER A 94 9.89 23.20 -11.57
CA SER A 94 9.33 22.96 -12.90
C SER A 94 9.50 24.17 -13.81
N VAL A 95 9.65 23.91 -15.12
CA VAL A 95 9.72 24.94 -16.16
C VAL A 95 8.35 25.61 -16.40
N LEU A 96 7.26 24.96 -15.98
CA LEU A 96 5.91 25.49 -16.10
C LEU A 96 5.65 26.45 -14.94
N ASP A 97 5.25 27.68 -15.25
CA ASP A 97 4.81 28.64 -14.23
C ASP A 97 3.51 28.17 -13.59
N ARG A 98 3.60 27.78 -12.32
CA ARG A 98 2.50 27.30 -11.48
C ARG A 98 2.20 28.24 -10.33
N GLU A 99 2.71 29.48 -10.35
CA GLU A 99 2.57 30.43 -9.25
C GLU A 99 1.10 30.69 -8.89
N ARG A 100 0.22 30.72 -9.91
CA ARG A 100 -1.24 30.86 -9.73
C ARG A 100 -1.90 29.74 -8.90
N PHE A 101 -1.22 28.62 -8.70
CA PHE A 101 -1.71 27.48 -7.91
C PHE A 101 -0.97 27.33 -6.58
N ARG A 102 -0.04 28.23 -6.25
CA ARG A 102 0.81 28.14 -5.05
C ARG A 102 -0.01 27.94 -3.79
N GLU A 103 -1.01 28.78 -3.56
CA GLU A 103 -1.88 28.69 -2.39
C GLU A 103 -2.57 27.32 -2.28
N SER A 104 -3.16 26.82 -3.38
CA SER A 104 -3.83 25.51 -3.39
C SER A 104 -2.87 24.34 -3.16
N PHE A 105 -1.63 24.46 -3.65
CA PHE A 105 -0.61 23.42 -3.52
C PHE A 105 0.02 23.42 -2.13
N GLU A 106 0.24 24.60 -1.54
CA GLU A 106 0.71 24.74 -0.16
C GLU A 106 -0.34 24.24 0.84
N ASP A 107 -1.63 24.53 0.62
CA ASP A 107 -2.74 23.94 1.39
C ASP A 107 -2.71 22.40 1.32
N LEU A 108 -2.60 21.84 0.11
CA LEU A 108 -2.57 20.40 -0.08
C LEU A 108 -1.35 19.74 0.59
N ILE A 109 -0.17 20.38 0.53
CA ILE A 109 1.02 19.94 1.26
C ILE A 109 0.75 19.94 2.77
N ALA A 110 0.13 21.01 3.30
CA ALA A 110 -0.18 21.11 4.72
C ALA A 110 -1.10 19.99 5.18
N ARG A 111 -2.17 19.70 4.41
CA ARG A 111 -3.10 18.61 4.71
C ARG A 111 -2.46 17.23 4.62
N LEU A 112 -1.64 16.97 3.60
CA LEU A 112 -0.90 15.71 3.47
C LEU A 112 0.18 15.52 4.56
N SER A 113 0.64 16.63 5.16
CA SER A 113 1.62 16.65 6.25
C SER A 113 0.98 16.63 7.64
N GLU A 114 -0.35 16.55 7.75
CA GLU A 114 -1.04 16.55 9.04
C GLU A 114 -0.53 15.40 9.92
N PRO A 115 0.06 15.68 11.09
CA PRO A 115 0.63 14.64 11.94
C PRO A 115 -0.46 13.74 12.50
N ARG A 116 -0.17 12.44 12.62
CA ARG A 116 -1.07 11.50 13.30
C ARG A 116 -1.32 11.97 14.74
N PRO A 117 -2.58 11.99 15.21
CA PRO A 117 -2.90 12.37 16.58
C PRO A 117 -2.20 11.41 17.55
N ARG A 118 -1.68 11.96 18.65
CA ARG A 118 -1.06 11.20 19.74
C ARG A 118 -1.89 11.38 21.01
N PHE A 119 -1.72 10.46 21.94
CA PHE A 119 -2.22 10.65 23.30
C PHE A 119 -1.63 11.92 23.90
N THR A 120 -2.42 12.63 24.70
CA THR A 120 -1.94 13.79 25.47
C THR A 120 -1.07 13.35 26.64
N GLU A 121 -0.34 14.28 27.26
CA GLU A 121 0.47 13.97 28.44
C GLU A 121 -0.40 13.50 29.62
N GLU A 122 -1.60 14.06 29.77
CA GLU A 122 -2.56 13.67 30.80
C GLU A 122 -3.12 12.26 30.54
N GLU A 123 -3.45 11.94 29.29
CA GLU A 123 -3.90 10.60 28.90
C GLU A 123 -2.79 9.58 29.13
N MET A 124 -1.55 9.91 28.77
CA MET A 124 -0.38 9.06 29.02
C MET A 124 -0.11 8.88 30.52
N ALA A 125 -0.37 9.87 31.37
CA ALA A 125 -0.22 9.71 32.82
C ALA A 125 -1.24 8.71 33.43
N VAL A 126 -2.40 8.54 32.79
CA VAL A 126 -3.40 7.53 33.17
C VAL A 126 -3.02 6.16 32.61
N LEU A 127 -2.58 6.09 31.35
CA LEU A 127 -2.21 4.84 30.67
C LEU A 127 -0.89 4.26 31.18
N GLU A 128 0.09 5.11 31.46
CA GLU A 128 1.45 4.75 31.90
C GLU A 128 1.80 5.52 33.19
N PRO A 129 1.14 5.22 34.32
CA PRO A 129 1.40 5.91 35.58
C PRO A 129 2.84 5.68 36.08
N PRO A 130 3.37 6.54 36.97
CA PRO A 130 4.73 6.39 37.48
C PRO A 130 5.02 5.00 38.04
N GLY A 131 6.00 4.29 37.47
CA GLY A 131 6.37 2.94 37.85
C GLY A 131 5.67 1.83 37.05
N TRP A 132 4.79 2.17 36.10
CA TRP A 132 4.20 1.24 35.15
C TRP A 132 5.27 0.56 34.30
N LYS A 133 5.07 -0.73 34.04
CA LYS A 133 5.85 -1.51 33.09
C LYS A 133 4.92 -2.19 32.10
N PHE A 134 5.42 -2.40 30.89
CA PHE A 134 4.65 -3.10 29.84
C PHE A 134 4.18 -4.49 30.27
N GLU A 135 4.92 -5.21 31.13
CA GLU A 135 4.48 -6.51 31.64
C GLU A 135 3.22 -6.42 32.52
N ASP A 136 2.94 -5.27 33.13
CA ASP A 136 1.76 -5.05 33.98
C ASP A 136 0.46 -5.10 33.18
N GLU A 137 0.50 -4.94 31.85
CA GLU A 137 -0.65 -5.06 30.95
C GLU A 137 -1.10 -6.51 30.74
N PHE A 138 -0.33 -7.51 31.20
CA PHE A 138 -0.58 -8.90 30.87
C PHE A 138 -0.96 -9.74 32.09
N ILE A 139 -1.97 -10.59 31.90
CA ILE A 139 -2.42 -11.60 32.84
C ILE A 139 -1.80 -12.94 32.41
N PRO A 140 -0.93 -13.56 33.24
CA PRO A 140 -0.42 -14.89 32.96
C PRO A 140 -1.54 -15.93 33.05
N GLN A 141 -1.53 -16.90 32.14
CA GLN A 141 -2.49 -17.98 32.07
C GLN A 141 -1.90 -19.29 32.62
N PRO A 142 -2.75 -20.25 33.06
CA PRO A 142 -2.29 -21.53 33.60
C PRO A 142 -1.46 -22.40 32.63
N ASP A 143 -1.59 -22.16 31.32
CA ASP A 143 -0.87 -22.85 30.25
C ASP A 143 0.49 -22.19 29.91
N GLY A 144 0.87 -21.14 30.65
CA GLY A 144 2.09 -20.37 30.40
C GLY A 144 1.97 -19.30 29.32
N SER A 145 0.78 -19.12 28.73
CA SER A 145 0.50 -18.00 27.83
C SER A 145 0.19 -16.69 28.60
N PHE A 146 0.16 -15.57 27.90
CA PHE A 146 -0.18 -14.26 28.45
C PHE A 146 -1.39 -13.70 27.72
N ARG A 147 -2.28 -13.04 28.46
CA ARG A 147 -3.44 -12.34 27.90
C ARG A 147 -3.39 -10.88 28.33
N MET A 148 -3.57 -9.96 27.38
CA MET A 148 -3.69 -8.54 27.72
C MET A 148 -4.91 -8.30 28.63
N LYS A 149 -4.75 -7.45 29.64
CA LYS A 149 -5.83 -7.02 30.53
C LYS A 149 -6.93 -6.35 29.69
N PRO A 150 -8.20 -6.63 29.97
CA PRO A 150 -9.28 -5.89 29.33
C PRO A 150 -9.23 -4.44 29.80
N ARG A 151 -9.24 -3.51 28.85
CA ARG A 151 -9.35 -2.08 29.12
C ARG A 151 -10.71 -1.77 29.74
N VAL A 152 -10.72 -1.08 30.86
CA VAL A 152 -11.94 -0.76 31.62
C VAL A 152 -11.94 0.69 32.08
N GLY A 153 -13.12 1.23 32.33
CA GLY A 153 -13.28 2.57 32.91
C GLY A 153 -12.61 3.67 32.08
N GLU A 154 -11.76 4.46 32.74
CA GLU A 154 -11.11 5.64 32.18
C GLU A 154 -10.13 5.31 31.05
N GLU A 155 -9.35 4.24 31.16
CA GLU A 155 -8.45 3.78 30.09
C GLU A 155 -9.21 3.51 28.79
N ARG A 156 -10.36 2.82 28.90
CA ARG A 156 -11.19 2.54 27.74
C ARG A 156 -11.69 3.83 27.09
N ALA A 157 -12.13 4.81 27.87
CA ALA A 157 -12.57 6.10 27.36
C ALA A 157 -11.45 6.85 26.62
N ILE A 158 -10.21 6.79 27.13
CA ILE A 158 -9.03 7.39 26.47
C ILE A 158 -8.76 6.72 25.12
N TYR A 159 -8.75 5.38 25.08
CA TYR A 159 -8.55 4.66 23.82
C TYR A 159 -9.68 4.89 22.81
N ASP A 160 -10.94 4.93 23.26
CA ASP A 160 -12.09 5.20 22.39
C ASP A 160 -12.02 6.63 21.82
N ALA A 161 -11.61 7.61 22.64
CA ALA A 161 -11.38 8.99 22.19
C ALA A 161 -10.21 9.08 21.20
N GLN A 162 -9.11 8.37 21.46
CA GLN A 162 -7.98 8.31 20.54
C GLN A 162 -8.37 7.66 19.20
N GLN A 163 -9.14 6.57 19.22
CA GLN A 163 -9.62 5.93 18.02
C GLN A 163 -10.46 6.90 17.18
N ALA A 164 -11.39 7.63 17.81
CA ALA A 164 -12.18 8.64 17.11
C ALA A 164 -11.32 9.77 16.50
N ARG A 165 -10.25 10.20 17.20
CA ARG A 165 -9.28 11.17 16.66
C ARG A 165 -8.52 10.60 15.46
N GLU A 166 -8.11 9.34 15.53
CA GLU A 166 -7.41 8.65 14.44
C GLU A 166 -8.31 8.45 13.22
N ASP A 167 -9.56 8.04 13.41
CA ASP A 167 -10.52 7.85 12.33
C ASP A 167 -10.77 9.18 11.60
N ALA A 168 -11.02 10.26 12.35
CA ALA A 168 -11.21 11.58 11.78
C ALA A 168 -9.95 12.09 11.05
N TRP A 169 -8.76 11.81 11.59
CA TRP A 169 -7.49 12.11 10.92
C TRP A 169 -7.34 11.31 9.62
N HIS A 170 -7.64 10.01 9.64
CA HIS A 170 -7.60 9.16 8.47
C HIS A 170 -8.52 9.66 7.36
N GLU A 171 -9.74 10.08 7.68
CA GLU A 171 -10.66 10.68 6.70
C GLU A 171 -10.07 11.94 6.05
N ARG A 172 -9.48 12.85 6.84
CA ARG A 172 -8.83 14.07 6.31
C ARG A 172 -7.64 13.75 5.40
N ILE A 173 -6.80 12.80 5.80
CA ILE A 173 -5.66 12.34 4.99
C ILE A 173 -6.14 11.70 3.68
N GLN A 174 -7.15 10.84 3.74
CA GLN A 174 -7.69 10.19 2.53
C GLN A 174 -8.24 11.24 1.56
N GLN A 175 -8.99 12.23 2.06
CA GLN A 175 -9.47 13.32 1.21
C GLN A 175 -8.30 14.10 0.56
N ALA A 176 -7.25 14.42 1.32
CA ALA A 176 -6.07 15.08 0.78
C ALA A 176 -5.37 14.23 -0.31
N ARG A 177 -5.34 12.90 -0.16
CA ARG A 177 -4.80 11.99 -1.18
C ARG A 177 -5.64 11.99 -2.46
N HIS A 178 -6.97 11.98 -2.32
CA HIS A 178 -7.88 12.10 -3.47
C HIS A 178 -7.65 13.41 -4.22
N ASP A 179 -7.56 14.53 -3.50
CA ASP A 179 -7.30 15.84 -4.11
C ASP A 179 -5.96 15.86 -4.85
N PHE A 180 -4.92 15.20 -4.32
CA PHE A 180 -3.64 15.06 -5.03
C PHE A 180 -3.79 14.29 -6.35
N ILE A 181 -4.53 13.18 -6.35
CA ILE A 181 -4.77 12.40 -7.57
C ILE A 181 -5.51 13.24 -8.61
N ASP A 182 -6.48 14.06 -8.20
CA ASP A 182 -7.25 14.91 -9.11
C ASP A 182 -6.39 16.00 -9.77
N ILE A 183 -5.39 16.55 -9.06
CA ILE A 183 -4.47 17.54 -9.64
C ILE A 183 -3.32 16.92 -10.45
N LEU A 184 -3.10 15.61 -10.33
CA LEU A 184 -1.94 14.92 -10.91
C LEU A 184 -1.81 15.11 -12.44
N PRO A 185 -2.90 15.07 -13.23
CA PRO A 185 -2.83 15.40 -14.65
C PRO A 185 -2.31 16.82 -14.90
N HIS A 186 -2.73 17.79 -14.07
CA HIS A 186 -2.35 19.18 -14.22
C HIS A 186 -0.89 19.46 -13.89
N LEU A 187 -0.22 18.62 -13.10
CA LEU A 187 1.20 18.79 -12.82
C LEU A 187 2.08 18.53 -14.05
N TRP A 188 1.68 17.57 -14.89
CA TRP A 188 2.50 17.03 -15.97
C TRP A 188 1.96 17.30 -17.39
N SER A 189 0.79 17.94 -17.51
CA SER A 189 0.23 18.51 -18.75
C SER A 189 0.50 20.00 -18.85
#